data_AF-A0A2U8PGS5-F1
#
_entry.id   AF-A0A2U8PGS5-F1
#
_cell.length_a   1.000
_cell.length_b   1.000
_cell.length_c   1.000
_cell.angle_alpha   90.00
_cell.angle_beta   90.00
_cell.angle_gamma   90.00
#
_symmetry.space_group_name_H-M   'P 1'
#
loop_
_entity.id
_entity.type
_entity.pdbx_description
1 polymer ?
#
loop_
_entity_poly.entity_id
_entity_poly.type
_entity_poly.pdbx_seq_one_letter_code
_entity_poly.pdbx_strand_id
1 'polypeptide(L)' 'MMARLRAVRALDGPQDPISREASPFLILVAIVLALLLAILEVDLNSAALRSVGLLGDGFSIDPIFKSP' A
#
# COMPACT_ATOMS: atom_id res chain seq x y z
N MET A 1 26.98 11.98 12.32
CA MET A 1 26.33 11.25 11.20
C MET A 1 26.46 9.72 11.30
N MET A 2 27.64 9.16 11.63
CA MET A 2 27.88 7.69 11.62
C MET A 2 27.31 6.90 12.82
N ALA A 3 26.95 7.55 13.92
CA ALA A 3 26.38 6.86 15.09
C ALA A 3 24.94 6.36 14.87
N ARG A 4 24.16 7.08 14.06
CA ARG A 4 22.76 6.72 13.77
C ARG A 4 22.65 5.46 12.92
N LEU A 5 23.61 5.26 12.01
CA LEU A 5 23.72 4.05 11.19
C LEU A 5 24.09 2.82 12.03
N ARG A 6 24.90 2.98 13.09
CA ARG A 6 25.22 1.88 14.01
C ARG A 6 24.03 1.46 14.87
N ALA A 7 23.17 2.39 15.27
CA ALA A 7 21.98 2.07 16.06
C ALA A 7 20.98 1.20 15.28
N VAL A 8 20.81 1.45 13.97
CA VAL A 8 20.00 0.60 13.08
C VAL A 8 20.64 -0.78 12.91
N ARG A 9 21.97 -0.83 12.78
CA ARG A 9 22.73 -2.08 12.62
C ARG A 9 22.82 -2.92 13.92
N ALA A 10 22.71 -2.29 15.08
CA ALA A 10 22.66 -2.97 16.38
C ALA A 10 21.31 -3.65 16.63
N LEU A 11 20.25 -3.21 15.96
CA LEU A 11 18.97 -3.93 15.92
C LEU A 11 19.06 -5.22 15.07
N ASP A 12 20.08 -5.30 14.21
CA ASP A 12 20.43 -6.44 13.36
C ASP A 12 21.59 -7.24 13.99
N GLY A 13 21.49 -7.52 15.30
CA GLY A 13 22.39 -8.44 16.01
C GLY A 13 22.41 -9.83 15.35
N PRO A 14 23.43 -10.67 15.64
CA PRO A 14 23.77 -11.87 14.86
C PRO A 14 22.53 -12.69 14.52
N GLN A 15 22.04 -12.55 13.30
CA GLN A 15 20.85 -13.24 12.83
C GLN A 15 21.28 -14.67 12.52
N ASP A 16 20.94 -15.59 13.41
CA ASP A 16 21.13 -17.01 13.17
C ASP A 16 20.40 -17.40 11.87
N PRO A 17 21.12 -17.88 10.83
CA PRO A 17 20.55 -18.05 9.49
C PRO A 17 19.48 -19.14 9.41
N ILE A 18 19.33 -19.94 10.48
CA ILE A 18 18.47 -21.13 10.52
C ILE A 18 17.09 -20.83 11.12
N SER A 19 16.90 -19.69 11.81
CA SER A 19 15.68 -19.46 12.61
C SER A 19 14.85 -18.23 12.22
N ARG A 20 15.14 -17.56 11.09
CA ARG A 20 14.36 -16.41 10.61
C ARG A 20 13.17 -16.86 9.75
N GLU A 21 12.38 -17.81 10.25
CA GLU A 21 11.02 -17.95 9.75
C GLU A 21 10.26 -16.69 10.17
N ALA A 22 9.94 -15.84 9.19
CA ALA A 22 9.09 -14.69 9.45
C ALA A 22 7.78 -15.20 10.05
N SER A 23 7.41 -14.68 11.22
CA SER A 23 6.14 -15.05 11.86
C SER A 23 5.01 -14.93 10.82
N PRO A 24 4.22 -15.98 10.57
CA PRO A 24 3.12 -15.93 9.59
C PRO A 24 2.16 -14.76 9.83
N PHE A 25 2.02 -14.33 11.09
CA PHE A 25 1.25 -13.16 11.46
C PHE A 25 1.86 -11.85 10.94
N LEU A 26 3.19 -11.70 11.02
CA LEU A 26 3.87 -10.52 10.48
C LEU A 26 3.76 -10.46 8.95
N ILE A 27 3.74 -11.61 8.28
CA ILE A 27 3.49 -11.69 6.83
C ILE A 27 2.08 -11.17 6.53
N LEU A 28 1.07 -11.63 7.26
CA LEU A 28 -0.31 -11.15 7.11
C LEU A 28 -0.40 -9.63 7.33
N VAL A 29 0.23 -9.12 8.40
CA VAL A 29 0.27 -7.68 8.70
C VAL A 29 0.93 -6.90 7.57
N ALA A 30 2.06 -7.38 7.04
CA ALA A 30 2.74 -6.74 5.92
C ALA A 30 1.86 -6.70 4.66
N ILE A 31 1.14 -7.77 4.35
CA ILE A 31 0.19 -7.83 3.23
C ILE A 31 -0.93 -6.81 3.42
N VAL A 32 -1.53 -6.75 4.61
CA VAL A 32 -2.61 -5.78 4.92
C VAL A 32 -2.10 -4.35 4.78
N LEU A 33 -0.93 -4.05 5.34
CA LEU A 33 -0.34 -2.72 5.23
C LEU A 33 -0.02 -2.35 3.78
N ALA A 34 0.53 -3.27 2.99
CA ALA A 34 0.79 -3.07 1.58
C ALA A 34 -0.50 -2.79 0.80
N LEU A 35 -1.58 -3.51 1.10
CA LEU A 35 -2.89 -3.30 0.49
C LEU A 35 -3.45 -1.92 0.84
N LEU A 36 -3.39 -1.51 2.12
CA LEU A 36 -3.85 -0.20 2.56
C LEU A 36 -3.07 0.94 1.90
N LEU A 37 -1.75 0.80 1.78
CA LEU A 37 -0.90 1.77 1.09
C LEU A 37 -1.24 1.84 -0.40
N ALA A 38 -1.49 0.71 -1.06
CA ALA A 38 -1.92 0.70 -2.46
C ALA A 38 -3.26 1.42 -2.65
N ILE A 39 -4.23 1.21 -1.75
CA ILE A 39 -5.52 1.91 -1.79
C ILE A 39 -5.31 3.43 -1.62
N LEU A 40 -4.48 3.84 -0.66
CA LEU A 40 -4.15 5.25 -0.44
C LEU A 40 -3.50 5.88 -1.67
N GLU A 41 -2.56 5.19 -2.30
CA GLU A 41 -1.89 5.66 -3.51
C GLU A 41 -2.89 5.83 -4.68
N VAL A 42 -3.83 4.89 -4.83
CA VAL A 42 -4.91 5.00 -5.84
C VAL A 42 -5.81 6.19 -5.56
N ASP A 43 -6.16 6.45 -4.30
CA ASP A 43 -7.00 7.59 -3.91
C ASP A 43 -6.31 8.93 -4.21
N LEU A 44 -5.04 9.07 -3.82
CA LEU A 44 -4.22 10.26 -4.08
C LEU A 44 -4.03 10.53 -5.58
N ASN A 45 -3.87 9.48 -6.38
CA ASN A 45 -3.67 9.59 -7.83
C ASN A 45 -4.97 9.42 -8.63
N SER A 46 -6.13 9.43 -7.97
CA SER A 46 -7.42 9.10 -8.59
C SER A 46 -7.73 9.96 -9.82
N ALA A 47 -7.41 11.26 -9.79
CA ALA A 47 -7.59 12.15 -10.94
C ALA A 47 -6.73 11.77 -12.15
N ALA A 48 -5.47 11.38 -11.92
CA ALA A 48 -4.57 10.92 -12.97
C ALA A 48 -4.97 9.53 -13.49
N LEU A 49 -5.44 8.65 -12.61
CA LEU A 49 -5.95 7.34 -13.01
C LEU A 49 -7.25 7.47 -13.83
N ARG A 50 -8.10 8.46 -13.51
CA ARG A 50 -9.28 8.80 -14.33
C ARG A 50 -8.90 9.33 -15.70
N SER A 51 -7.90 10.22 -15.80
CA SER A 51 -7.50 10.79 -17.09
C SER A 51 -6.91 9.76 -18.06
N VAL A 52 -6.37 8.65 -17.54
CA VAL A 52 -5.86 7.52 -18.32
C VAL A 52 -6.92 6.41 -18.50
N GLY A 53 -8.13 6.59 -17.95
CA GLY A 53 -9.24 5.63 -18.06
C GLY A 53 -9.07 4.37 -17.21
N LEU A 54 -8.13 4.38 -16.25
CA LEU A 54 -7.90 3.26 -15.32
C LEU A 54 -8.84 3.30 -14.11
N LEU A 55 -9.44 4.45 -13.84
CA LEU A 55 -10.48 4.61 -12.85
C LEU A 55 -11.74 5.11 -13.55
N GLY A 56 -12.87 4.44 -13.33
CA GLY A 56 -14.13 4.85 -13.94
C GLY A 56 -14.56 6.24 -13.46
N ASP A 57 -15.11 7.02 -14.39
CA ASP A 57 -15.84 8.25 -14.06
C ASP A 57 -17.06 7.82 -13.25
N GLY A 58 -16.95 7.93 -11.92
CA GLY A 58 -17.90 7.34 -10.98
C GLY A 58 -19.33 7.59 -11.44
N PHE A 59 -20.03 6.51 -11.80
CA PHE A 59 -21.46 6.51 -12.11
C PHE A 59 -21.94 7.78 -12.83
N SER A 60 -21.52 7.97 -14.09
CA SER A 60 -22.44 8.63 -15.03
C SER A 60 -23.60 7.66 -15.27
N ILE A 61 -24.47 7.48 -14.27
CA ILE A 61 -25.84 7.02 -14.51
C ILE A 61 -26.41 8.18 -15.32
N ASP A 62 -26.32 8.06 -16.64
CA ASP A 62 -27.08 8.91 -17.53
C ASP A 62 -28.53 8.83 -17.03
N PRO A 63 -29.11 9.93 -16.51
CA PRO A 63 -30.44 9.90 -15.98
C PRO A 63 -31.37 9.85 -17.19
N ILE A 64 -31.47 8.67 -17.81
CA ILE A 64 -32.42 8.32 -18.87
C ILE A 64 -33.87 8.59 -18.41
N PHE A 65 -34.07 8.75 -17.09
CA PHE A 65 -35.32 9.12 -16.44
C PHE A 65 -35.42 10.61 -16.07
N LYS A 66 -34.73 11.54 -16.75
CA LYS A 66 -35.10 12.96 -16.71
C LYS A 66 -36.25 13.25 -17.69
N SER A 67 -37.48 13.01 -17.21
CA SER A 67 -38.78 13.55 -17.68
C SER A 67 -39.31 13.09 -19.06
N PRO A 68 -40.64 12.98 -19.20
CA PRO A 68 -41.50 14.14 -19.48
C PRO A 68 -42.13 14.79 -18.24
#